data_AF-A0A380TJG3-F1
#
_entry.id   AF-A0A380TJG3-F1
#
_cell.length_a   1.000
_cell.length_b   1.000
_cell.length_c   1.000
_cell.angle_alpha   90.00
_cell.angle_beta   90.00
_cell.angle_gamma   90.00
#
_symmetry.space_group_name_H-M   'P 1'
#
loop_
_entity.id
_entity.type
_entity.pdbx_description
1 polymer ?
#
loop_
_entity_poly.entity_id
_entity_poly.type
_entity_poly.pdbx_seq_one_letter_code
_entity_poly.pdbx_strand_id
1 'polypeptide(L)' 'MGLLRWRPAPSNAAFDESLKALDPRFGVRDVAAVAAEATLNGLTLAKQLPMPANNFSLIFRLASA' A
#
# COMPACT_ATOMS: atom_id res chain seq x y z
N MET A 1 -5.44 23.51 -1.35
CA MET A 1 -5.41 22.07 -1.01
C MET A 1 -3.99 21.57 -1.22
N GLY A 2 -3.18 21.53 -0.16
CA GLY A 2 -1.77 21.17 -0.25
C GLY A 2 -1.63 19.69 -0.57
N LEU A 3 -0.97 19.37 -1.68
CA LEU A 3 -0.46 18.04 -1.98
C LEU A 3 0.57 17.68 -0.90
N LEU A 4 0.13 17.01 0.17
CA LEU A 4 1.03 16.27 1.04
C LEU A 4 1.69 15.20 0.16
N ARG A 5 2.86 15.52 -0.39
CA ARG A 5 3.75 14.52 -0.97
C ARG A 5 4.03 13.51 0.12
N TRP A 6 3.43 12.33 0.01
CA TRP A 6 3.79 11.19 0.85
C TRP A 6 5.28 10.92 0.63
N ARG A 7 6.07 11.15 1.67
CA ARG A 7 7.46 10.67 1.75
C ARG A 7 7.43 9.48 2.70
N PRO A 8 7.96 8.32 2.30
CA PRO A 8 8.14 7.23 3.24
C PRO A 8 8.98 7.75 4.41
N ALA A 9 8.53 7.48 5.64
CA ALA A 9 9.34 7.74 6.82
C ALA A 9 10.71 7.07 6.63
N PRO A 10 11.82 7.62 7.18
CA PRO A 10 13.15 7.04 7.01
C PRO A 10 13.23 5.53 7.34
N SER A 11 12.40 5.05 8.28
CA SER A 11 12.25 3.63 8.60
C SER A 11 11.73 2.78 7.43
N ASN A 12 10.84 3.33 6.60
CA ASN A 12 10.25 2.61 5.46
C ASN A 12 11.23 2.49 4.30
N ALA A 13 12.16 3.45 4.13
CA ALA A 13 13.17 3.36 3.07
C ALA A 13 14.17 2.23 3.35
N ALA A 14 14.69 2.15 4.58
CA ALA A 14 15.59 1.05 4.97
C ALA A 14 14.87 -0.32 4.91
N PHE A 15 13.60 -0.37 5.30
CA PHE A 15 12.80 -1.59 5.20
C PHE A 15 12.55 -1.99 3.74
N ASP A 16 12.24 -1.03 2.86
CA ASP A 16 12.03 -1.27 1.43
C ASP A 16 13.28 -1.87 0.76
N GLU A 17 14.47 -1.34 1.05
CA GLU A 17 15.73 -1.90 0.57
C GLU A 17 15.96 -3.33 1.12
N SER A 18 15.64 -3.58 2.39
CA SER A 18 15.76 -4.92 2.97
C SER A 18 14.83 -5.94 2.30
N LEU A 19 13.62 -5.52 1.89
CA LEU A 19 12.67 -6.36 1.15
C LEU A 19 13.19 -6.67 -0.26
N LYS A 20 13.71 -5.65 -0.96
CA LYS A 20 14.25 -5.80 -2.31
C LYS A 20 15.51 -6.66 -2.37
N ALA A 21 16.32 -6.64 -1.32
CA ALA A 21 17.48 -7.51 -1.19
C ALA A 21 17.08 -9.01 -1.13
N LEU A 22 15.87 -9.32 -0.63
CA LEU A 22 15.34 -10.69 -0.62
C LEU A 22 14.74 -11.07 -1.98
N ASP A 23 13.95 -10.18 -2.58
CA ASP A 23 13.41 -10.33 -3.93
C ASP A 23 13.18 -8.94 -4.55
N PRO A 24 13.74 -8.63 -5.73
CA PRO A 24 13.59 -7.31 -6.37
C PRO A 24 12.14 -6.88 -6.61
N ARG A 25 11.19 -7.83 -6.65
CA ARG A 25 9.75 -7.57 -6.82
C ARG A 25 9.08 -7.10 -5.53
N PHE A 26 9.71 -7.28 -4.37
CA PHE A 26 9.17 -6.86 -3.08
C PHE A 26 9.33 -5.35 -2.86
N GLY A 27 8.91 -4.89 -1.68
CA GLY A 27 9.05 -3.52 -1.24
C GLY A 27 7.76 -2.96 -0.63
N VAL A 28 7.87 -1.79 -0.04
CA VAL A 28 6.74 -1.03 0.49
C VAL A 28 5.90 -0.52 -0.67
N ARG A 29 4.57 -0.51 -0.50
CA ARG A 29 3.62 -0.06 -1.54
C ARG A 29 2.73 1.04 -1.00
N ASP A 30 2.42 1.99 -1.87
CA ASP A 30 1.43 3.01 -1.61
C ASP A 30 0.02 2.41 -1.67
N VAL A 31 -0.82 2.72 -0.69
CA VAL A 31 -2.18 2.17 -0.61
C VAL A 31 -3.02 2.53 -1.84
N ALA A 32 -2.85 3.74 -2.41
CA ALA A 32 -3.56 4.15 -3.61
C ALA A 32 -3.11 3.33 -4.84
N ALA A 33 -1.82 2.99 -4.94
CA ALA A 33 -1.34 2.11 -6.00
C ALA A 33 -1.94 0.69 -5.89
N VAL A 34 -1.99 0.15 -4.68
CA VAL A 34 -2.64 -1.16 -4.42
C VAL A 34 -4.13 -1.10 -4.72
N ALA A 35 -4.82 -0.02 -4.37
CA ALA A 35 -6.25 0.15 -4.63
C ALA A 35 -6.57 0.32 -6.13
N ALA A 36 -5.70 1.02 -6.88
CA ALA A 36 -5.83 1.14 -8.32
C ALA A 36 -5.68 -0.22 -9.01
N GLU A 37 -4.68 -1.02 -8.61
CA GLU A 37 -4.50 -2.38 -9.13
C GLU A 37 -5.70 -3.28 -8.78
N ALA A 38 -6.19 -3.22 -7.55
CA ALA A 38 -7.39 -3.96 -7.14
C ALA A 38 -8.61 -3.64 -8.02
N THR A 39 -8.78 -2.35 -8.39
CA THR A 39 -9.88 -1.91 -9.25
C THR A 39 -9.82 -2.55 -10.63
N LEU A 40 -8.62 -2.68 -11.22
CA LEU A 40 -8.42 -3.36 -12.50
C LEU A 40 -8.81 -4.85 -12.44
N ASN A 41 -8.82 -5.42 -11.24
CA ASN A 41 -9.19 -6.81 -10.97
C ASN A 41 -10.61 -6.96 -10.41
N GLY A 42 -11.48 -5.94 -10.56
CA GLY A 42 -12.87 -6.00 -10.14
C GLY A 42 -13.07 -5.95 -8.61
N LEU A 43 -12.11 -5.39 -7.88
CA LEU A 43 -12.16 -5.21 -6.44
C LEU A 43 -12.15 -3.72 -6.07
N THR A 44 -12.95 -3.35 -5.07
CA THR A 44 -12.98 -1.99 -4.51
C THR A 44 -12.47 -2.00 -3.07
N LEU A 45 -11.59 -1.04 -2.74
CA LEU A 45 -11.12 -0.85 -1.37
C LEU A 45 -12.28 -0.39 -0.48
N ALA A 46 -12.69 -1.22 0.47
CA ALA A 46 -13.80 -0.95 1.37
C ALA A 46 -13.34 -0.33 2.69
N LYS A 47 -12.18 -0.76 3.22
CA LYS A 47 -11.60 -0.22 4.47
C LYS A 47 -10.08 -0.23 4.44
N GLN A 48 -9.49 0.80 5.02
CA GLN A 48 -8.08 0.85 5.40
C GLN A 48 -8.02 0.99 6.92
N LEU A 49 -7.42 0.02 7.61
CA LEU A 49 -7.31 0.00 9.06
C LEU A 49 -5.86 0.20 9.48
N PRO A 50 -5.54 1.17 10.36
CA PRO A 50 -4.19 1.32 10.89
C PRO A 50 -3.83 0.10 11.76
N MET A 51 -2.58 -0.34 11.64
CA MET A 51 -2.00 -1.41 12.43
C MET A 51 -0.70 -0.90 13.09
N PRO A 52 -0.19 -1.56 14.15
CA PRO A 52 1.09 -1.21 14.74
C PRO A 52 2.24 -1.17 13.73
N ALA A 53 3.29 -0.43 14.06
CA ALA A 53 4.52 -0.30 13.26
C ALA A 53 4.29 0.23 11.83
N ASN A 54 3.43 1.23 11.65
CA ASN A 54 3.13 1.90 10.37
C ASN A 54 2.58 0.96 9.29
N ASN A 55 1.90 -0.11 9.70
CA ASN A 55 1.25 -1.05 8.78
C ASN A 55 -0.23 -0.71 8.58
N PHE A 56 -0.81 -1.23 7.50
CA PHE A 56 -2.24 -1.14 7.24
C PHE A 56 -2.82 -2.51 6.89
N SER A 57 -4.02 -2.78 7.39
CA SER A 57 -4.88 -3.85 6.86
C SER A 57 -5.84 -3.24 5.84
N LEU A 58 -5.81 -3.73 4.60
CA LEU A 58 -6.68 -3.29 3.51
C LEU A 58 -7.75 -4.34 3.25
N ILE A 59 -9.03 -3.94 3.35
CA ILE A 59 -10.16 -4.84 3.10
C ILE A 59 -10.76 -4.48 1.75
N PHE A 60 -10.71 -5.43 0.81
CA PHE A 60 -11.30 -5.32 -0.51
C PHE A 60 -12.60 -6.12 -0.61
N ARG A 61 -13.50 -5.69 -1.51
CA ARG A 61 -14.73 -6.41 -1.86
C ARG A 61 -14.84 -6.50 -3.37
N LEU A 62 -15.49 -7.55 -3.87
CA LEU A 62 -15.90 -7.59 -5.28
C LEU A 62 -16.75 -6.36 -5.58
N ALA A 63 -16.41 -5.68 -6.67
CA ALA A 63 -17.26 -4.66 -7.22
C ALA A 63 -18.56 -5.34 -7.68
N SER A 64 -19.70 -4.84 -7.19
CA SER A 64 -20.98 -5.26 -7.76
C SER A 64 -21.01 -4.85 -9.24
N ALA A 65 -21.46 -5.77 -10.08
CA ALA A 65 -21.66 -5.54 -11.52
C ALA A 65 -22.67 -4.43 -11.80
#